data_AF-A0AAW0CNN0-F1
#
_entry.id   AF-A0AAW0CNN0-F1
#
_cell.length_a   1.000
_cell.length_b   1.000
_cell.length_c   1.000
_cell.angle_alpha   90.00
_cell.angle_beta   90.00
_cell.angle_gamma   90.00
#
_symmetry.space_group_name_H-M   'P 1'
#
loop_
_entity.id
_entity.type
_entity.pdbx_description
1 polymer ?
#
loop_
_entity_poly.entity_id
_entity_poly.type
_entity_poly.pdbx_seq_one_letter_code
_entity_poly.pdbx_strand_id
1 'polypeptide(L)'
;MAGLVEVLDSDDEDQLPPFDAREWIGNNKTYPTYAPPELDAYCTRQLRIPREIKSAFPKTTLNVTAFLRIGLPAKSHALVFPVASACFSPSMPNMDIVQTIEHLNTRQLPPKKYIEQLNKEARQAILDGKVSVQDSRSPNIRFSLWIIAAWRWLVEMTEAQEHWKAAEEWVNKKRPALPAADAAAGYLSTLGWDIPLAAGEQTLAFARAISDRMAVDGMMDVMMSMLQKRITAQAHLASRIVLVQRGFMIEILKAKGAQDYKTAKRPYLAALEAKGKKGTMSELWFTALWEEQAHWLAFKCDFKDLTLSYGTSGDPLNMPGRPQDIVQKTLWWLQSQFNKSFRCKGNILTCGKQTDGTSCGFIAINTVAHNTLGDDIWTTSGKVHDRLNWFNLVCADHEMNVSDSNEKHIHPLMCCAEG
;
A
#
# COMPACT_ATOMS: atom_id res chain seq x y z
N MET A 1 4.36 -3.92 -0.47
CA MET A 1 3.27 -4.91 -0.41
C MET A 1 3.44 -5.82 -1.60
N ALA A 2 3.60 -7.12 -1.35
CA ALA A 2 3.48 -8.11 -2.42
C ALA A 2 2.11 -7.90 -3.06
N GLY A 3 2.03 -7.84 -4.38
CA GLY A 3 0.75 -7.79 -5.07
C GLY A 3 -0.15 -8.85 -4.44
N LEU A 4 -1.23 -8.39 -3.80
CA LEU A 4 -2.40 -9.24 -3.65
C LEU A 4 -2.60 -9.79 -5.07
N VAL A 5 -2.48 -11.10 -5.19
CA VAL A 5 -2.86 -11.79 -6.43
C VAL A 5 -4.24 -11.23 -6.74
N GLU A 6 -4.34 -10.40 -7.79
CA GLU A 6 -5.62 -10.00 -8.33
C GLU A 6 -6.30 -11.33 -8.61
N VAL A 7 -7.28 -11.64 -7.76
CA VAL A 7 -8.11 -12.80 -7.98
C VAL A 7 -8.82 -12.43 -9.26
N LEU A 8 -8.42 -13.04 -10.37
CA LEU A 8 -9.20 -12.98 -11.60
C LEU A 8 -10.64 -13.27 -11.17
N ASP A 9 -11.54 -12.33 -11.46
CA ASP A 9 -12.94 -12.54 -11.19
C ASP A 9 -13.32 -13.87 -11.85
N SER A 10 -14.15 -14.67 -11.18
CA SER A 10 -14.47 -16.05 -11.58
C SER A 10 -14.88 -16.18 -13.04
N ASP A 11 -15.38 -15.10 -13.62
CA ASP A 11 -15.96 -15.02 -14.95
C ASP A 11 -14.90 -15.04 -16.07
N ASP A 12 -13.63 -14.72 -15.77
CA ASP A 12 -12.53 -14.81 -16.74
C ASP A 12 -11.91 -16.22 -16.79
N GLU A 13 -12.02 -17.03 -15.72
CA GLU A 13 -11.51 -18.41 -15.70
C GLU A 13 -12.25 -19.30 -16.72
N ASP A 14 -13.52 -19.02 -17.00
CA ASP A 14 -14.37 -19.80 -17.91
C ASP A 14 -14.01 -19.60 -19.38
N GLN A 15 -13.22 -18.57 -19.72
CA GLN A 15 -12.83 -18.26 -21.10
C GLN A 15 -11.48 -18.87 -21.50
N LEU A 16 -10.74 -19.47 -20.56
CA LEU A 16 -9.43 -20.04 -20.84
C LEU A 16 -9.55 -21.43 -21.51
N PRO A 17 -8.61 -21.80 -22.41
CA PRO A 17 -8.54 -23.16 -22.94
C PRO A 17 -8.44 -24.20 -21.82
N PRO A 18 -8.98 -25.42 -22.01
CA PRO A 18 -8.86 -26.47 -21.02
C PRO A 18 -7.38 -26.84 -20.79
N PHE A 19 -6.97 -26.88 -19.53
CA PHE A 19 -5.62 -27.27 -19.14
C PHE A 19 -5.40 -28.78 -19.33
N ASP A 20 -4.42 -29.18 -20.17
CA ASP A 20 -4.04 -30.59 -20.35
C ASP A 20 -3.04 -31.05 -19.28
N ALA A 21 -3.55 -31.59 -18.18
CA ALA A 21 -2.73 -32.11 -17.10
C ALA A 21 -1.77 -33.22 -17.53
N ARG A 22 -2.11 -34.00 -18.57
CA ARG A 22 -1.27 -35.13 -19.05
C ARG A 22 -0.02 -34.64 -19.76
N GLU A 23 -0.07 -33.43 -20.31
CA GLU A 23 1.07 -32.81 -20.97
C GLU A 23 2.02 -32.15 -19.97
N TRP A 24 1.48 -31.63 -18.86
CA TRP A 24 2.22 -30.76 -17.95
C TRP A 24 2.67 -31.45 -16.65
N ILE A 25 1.80 -32.24 -16.03
CA ILE A 25 2.01 -32.76 -14.68
C ILE A 25 2.74 -34.11 -14.73
N GLY A 26 3.86 -34.23 -14.01
CA GLY A 26 4.67 -35.46 -13.91
C GLY A 26 5.60 -35.71 -15.11
N ASN A 27 5.71 -34.78 -16.06
CA ASN A 27 6.47 -34.96 -17.30
C ASN A 27 7.89 -34.36 -17.26
N ASN A 28 8.48 -34.19 -16.08
CA ASN A 28 9.80 -33.58 -15.88
C ASN A 28 9.97 -32.20 -16.56
N LYS A 29 8.87 -31.44 -16.67
CA LYS A 29 8.88 -30.09 -17.21
C LYS A 29 9.27 -29.08 -16.13
N THR A 30 10.01 -28.05 -16.52
CA THR A 30 10.29 -26.89 -15.68
C THR A 30 9.16 -25.87 -15.84
N TYR A 31 8.72 -25.25 -14.73
CA TYR A 31 7.77 -24.15 -14.77
C TYR A 31 8.38 -22.99 -15.58
N PRO A 32 7.79 -22.61 -16.72
CA PRO A 32 8.37 -21.60 -17.59
C PRO A 32 8.30 -20.21 -16.95
N THR A 33 9.25 -19.34 -17.29
CA THR A 33 9.23 -17.92 -16.88
C THR A 33 7.95 -17.21 -17.35
N TYR A 34 7.46 -17.57 -18.54
CA TYR A 34 6.20 -17.10 -19.10
C TYR A 34 5.27 -18.31 -19.28
N ALA A 35 4.49 -18.60 -18.24
CA ALA A 35 3.55 -19.72 -18.27
C ALA A 35 2.36 -19.44 -19.18
N PRO A 36 1.90 -20.45 -19.95
CA PRO A 36 0.60 -20.37 -20.60
C PRO A 36 -0.50 -20.02 -19.58
N PRO A 37 -1.46 -19.13 -19.92
CA PRO A 37 -2.51 -18.70 -18.99
C PRO A 37 -3.26 -19.85 -18.31
N GLU A 38 -3.53 -20.93 -19.04
CA GLU A 38 -4.23 -22.12 -18.55
C GLU A 38 -3.43 -22.88 -17.48
N LEU A 39 -2.09 -22.92 -17.61
CA LEU A 39 -1.21 -23.52 -16.60
C LEU A 39 -1.15 -22.63 -15.35
N ASP A 40 -1.03 -21.31 -15.54
CA ASP A 40 -0.99 -20.37 -14.42
C ASP A 40 -2.29 -20.40 -13.61
N ALA A 41 -3.44 -20.40 -14.30
CA ALA A 41 -4.77 -20.54 -13.70
C ALA A 41 -4.91 -21.88 -12.96
N TYR A 42 -4.44 -22.99 -13.53
CA TYR A 42 -4.44 -24.29 -12.85
C TYR A 42 -3.64 -24.25 -11.54
N CYS A 43 -2.40 -23.76 -11.56
CA CYS A 43 -1.57 -23.64 -10.35
C CYS A 43 -2.19 -22.69 -9.31
N THR A 44 -2.72 -21.55 -9.75
CA THR A 44 -3.40 -20.58 -8.88
C THR A 44 -4.60 -21.21 -8.18
N ARG A 45 -5.39 -22.03 -8.88
CA ARG A 45 -6.53 -22.77 -8.30
C ARG A 45 -6.10 -23.81 -7.27
N GLN A 46 -4.97 -24.50 -7.46
CA GLN A 46 -4.43 -25.44 -6.45
C GLN A 46 -4.00 -24.73 -5.15
N LEU A 47 -3.56 -23.47 -5.26
CA LEU A 47 -3.13 -22.65 -4.13
C LEU A 47 -4.25 -21.79 -3.53
N ARG A 48 -5.43 -21.75 -4.16
CA ARG A 48 -6.56 -20.93 -3.73
C ARG A 48 -7.18 -21.49 -2.46
N ILE A 49 -7.27 -20.65 -1.44
CA ILE A 49 -7.95 -20.98 -0.17
C ILE A 49 -9.43 -21.27 -0.47
N PRO A 50 -9.97 -22.44 -0.07
CA PRO A 50 -11.39 -22.74 -0.25
C PRO A 50 -12.28 -21.69 0.39
N ARG A 51 -13.45 -21.40 -0.21
CA ARG A 51 -14.35 -20.32 0.23
C ARG A 51 -14.80 -20.51 1.67
N GLU A 52 -15.06 -21.76 2.06
CA GLU A 52 -15.48 -22.18 3.39
C GLU A 52 -14.40 -21.81 4.42
N ILE A 53 -13.14 -22.11 4.11
CA ILE A 53 -11.98 -21.74 4.95
C ILE A 53 -11.81 -20.22 5.00
N LYS A 54 -11.86 -19.55 3.85
CA LYS A 54 -11.67 -18.10 3.75
C LYS A 54 -12.72 -17.35 4.58
N SER A 55 -13.94 -17.89 4.66
CA SER A 55 -15.03 -17.32 5.46
C SER A 55 -14.82 -17.43 6.97
N ALA A 56 -13.98 -18.38 7.41
CA ALA A 56 -13.60 -18.53 8.81
C ALA A 56 -12.54 -17.51 9.25
N PHE A 57 -11.84 -16.86 8.31
CA PHE A 57 -10.88 -15.81 8.65
C PHE A 57 -11.58 -14.48 8.97
N PRO A 58 -11.01 -13.67 9.88
CA PRO A 58 -11.52 -12.34 10.15
C PRO A 58 -11.61 -11.50 8.88
N LYS A 59 -12.82 -10.99 8.59
CA LYS A 59 -13.06 -10.09 7.46
C LYS A 59 -12.33 -8.78 7.68
N THR A 60 -11.81 -8.17 6.61
CA THR A 60 -11.15 -6.85 6.67
C THR A 60 -12.07 -5.73 7.14
N THR A 61 -13.38 -5.90 6.97
CA THR A 61 -14.43 -4.99 7.44
C THR A 61 -14.72 -5.09 8.95
N LEU A 62 -14.14 -6.07 9.65
CA LEU A 62 -14.22 -6.13 11.09
C LEU A 62 -13.52 -4.92 11.69
N ASN A 63 -14.15 -4.22 12.64
CA ASN A 63 -13.51 -3.05 13.23
C ASN A 63 -12.21 -3.40 13.96
N VAL A 64 -11.29 -2.45 14.07
CA VAL A 64 -9.96 -2.67 14.67
C VAL A 64 -10.09 -3.27 16.07
N THR A 65 -10.90 -2.69 16.96
CA THR A 65 -11.04 -3.20 18.34
C THR A 65 -11.52 -4.65 18.40
N ALA A 66 -12.49 -5.04 17.55
CA ALA A 66 -12.97 -6.42 17.47
C ALA A 66 -11.91 -7.36 16.87
N PHE A 67 -11.20 -6.90 15.83
CA PHE A 67 -10.09 -7.64 15.22
C PHE A 67 -8.97 -7.94 16.24
N LEU A 68 -8.63 -6.98 17.10
CA LEU A 68 -7.58 -7.15 18.13
C LEU A 68 -7.93 -8.20 19.20
N ARG A 69 -9.21 -8.49 19.41
CA ARG A 69 -9.69 -9.50 20.37
C ARG A 69 -9.63 -10.94 19.83
N ILE A 70 -9.42 -11.10 18.52
CA ILE A 70 -9.33 -12.42 17.91
C ILE A 70 -7.98 -13.05 18.25
N GLY A 71 -8.01 -14.26 18.80
CA GLY A 71 -6.80 -15.05 19.02
C GLY A 71 -6.27 -15.59 17.71
N LEU A 72 -5.22 -14.97 17.16
CA LEU A 72 -4.49 -15.51 16.01
C LEU A 72 -3.37 -16.45 16.47
N PRO A 73 -2.97 -17.42 15.63
CA PRO A 73 -1.92 -18.34 16.00
C PRO A 73 -0.56 -17.64 16.10
N ALA A 74 0.24 -18.03 17.10
CA ALA A 74 1.54 -17.43 17.35
C ALA A 74 2.55 -17.73 16.23
N LYS A 75 3.51 -16.85 15.97
CA LYS A 75 4.60 -17.10 15.01
C LYS A 75 5.60 -18.11 15.59
N SER A 76 6.08 -19.03 14.77
CA SER A 76 7.14 -19.96 15.15
C SER A 76 8.49 -19.23 15.26
N HIS A 77 9.22 -19.51 16.33
CA HIS A 77 10.61 -19.04 16.54
C HIS A 77 11.65 -20.12 16.21
N ALA A 78 11.24 -21.27 15.65
CA ALA A 78 12.18 -22.31 15.26
C ALA A 78 13.22 -21.77 14.25
N LEU A 79 14.49 -22.08 14.51
CA LEU A 79 15.62 -21.59 13.71
C LEU A 79 15.87 -22.45 12.46
N VAL A 80 15.45 -23.72 12.50
CA VAL A 80 15.71 -24.69 11.43
C VAL A 80 14.38 -25.17 10.86
N PHE A 81 14.21 -24.96 9.57
CA PHE A 81 13.16 -25.56 8.76
C PHE A 81 13.83 -26.38 7.65
N PRO A 82 13.23 -27.51 7.24
CA PRO A 82 13.73 -28.26 6.10
C PRO A 82 13.66 -27.42 4.83
N VAL A 83 14.39 -27.85 3.79
CA VAL A 83 14.27 -27.25 2.46
C VAL A 83 12.81 -27.35 1.99
N ALA A 84 12.25 -26.24 1.50
CA ALA A 84 10.85 -26.15 1.10
C ALA A 84 10.45 -27.27 0.12
N SER A 85 11.30 -27.57 -0.87
CA SER A 85 11.06 -28.57 -1.91
C SER A 85 10.87 -29.98 -1.34
N ALA A 86 11.57 -30.31 -0.25
CA ALA A 86 11.47 -31.60 0.42
C ALA A 86 10.14 -31.79 1.16
N CYS A 87 9.34 -30.74 1.31
CA CYS A 87 8.05 -30.79 2.01
C CYS A 87 6.89 -31.14 1.08
N PHE A 88 7.07 -31.06 -0.24
CA PHE A 88 6.02 -31.42 -1.17
C PHE A 88 5.94 -32.93 -1.39
N SER A 89 4.72 -33.47 -1.38
CA SER A 89 4.47 -34.92 -1.45
C SER A 89 3.52 -35.27 -2.60
N PRO A 90 3.78 -36.38 -3.32
CA PRO A 90 2.82 -36.93 -4.27
C PRO A 90 1.65 -37.66 -3.58
N SER A 91 1.75 -37.88 -2.25
CA SER A 91 0.65 -38.49 -1.49
C SER A 91 -0.48 -37.49 -1.28
N MET A 92 -1.71 -37.99 -1.24
CA MET A 92 -2.88 -37.15 -0.95
C MET A 92 -2.77 -36.49 0.44
N PRO A 93 -3.36 -35.29 0.61
CA PRO A 93 -3.63 -34.73 1.91
C PRO A 93 -4.37 -35.74 2.79
N ASN A 94 -4.03 -35.79 4.07
CA ASN A 94 -4.66 -36.71 5.03
C ASN A 94 -5.42 -35.99 6.14
N MET A 95 -5.67 -34.69 5.95
CA MET A 95 -6.54 -33.90 6.81
C MET A 95 -7.70 -33.38 5.98
N ASP A 96 -8.90 -33.47 6.54
CA ASP A 96 -10.06 -32.78 5.97
C ASP A 96 -10.02 -31.27 6.30
N ILE A 97 -11.01 -30.54 5.79
CA ILE A 97 -11.15 -29.10 5.98
C ILE A 97 -11.29 -28.71 7.45
N VAL A 98 -12.11 -29.45 8.22
CA VAL A 98 -12.41 -29.14 9.62
C VAL A 98 -11.16 -29.35 10.47
N GLN A 99 -10.52 -30.51 10.33
CA GLN A 99 -9.26 -30.83 10.99
C GLN A 99 -8.16 -29.81 10.64
N THR A 100 -8.13 -29.34 9.39
CA THR A 100 -7.15 -28.33 8.97
C THR A 100 -7.38 -27.00 9.69
N ILE A 101 -8.63 -26.55 9.85
CA ILE A 101 -8.95 -25.34 10.63
C ILE A 101 -8.53 -25.50 12.09
N GLU A 102 -8.86 -26.63 12.72
CA GLU A 102 -8.46 -26.91 14.10
C GLU A 102 -6.94 -26.88 14.28
N HIS A 103 -6.20 -27.47 13.34
CA HIS A 103 -4.74 -27.45 13.36
C HIS A 103 -4.17 -26.04 13.13
N LEU A 104 -4.75 -25.26 12.22
CA LEU A 104 -4.37 -23.86 12.02
C LEU A 104 -4.53 -23.03 13.29
N ASN A 105 -5.60 -23.24 14.06
CA ASN A 105 -5.89 -22.48 15.27
C ASN A 105 -5.01 -22.87 16.47
N THR A 106 -4.55 -24.12 16.53
CA THR A 106 -3.82 -24.65 17.69
C THR A 106 -2.29 -24.63 17.53
N ARG A 107 -1.79 -24.45 16.31
CA ARG A 107 -0.36 -24.52 16.01
C ARG A 107 0.23 -23.16 15.70
N GLN A 108 1.53 -23.03 15.97
CA GLN A 108 2.27 -21.85 15.55
C GLN A 108 2.28 -21.74 14.01
N LEU A 109 2.42 -20.54 13.47
CA LEU A 109 2.62 -20.30 12.04
C LEU A 109 4.08 -20.57 11.67
N PRO A 110 4.39 -21.22 10.52
CA PRO A 110 5.75 -21.26 10.03
C PRO A 110 6.32 -19.84 9.79
N PRO A 111 7.65 -19.64 9.82
CA PRO A 111 8.24 -18.34 9.55
C PRO A 111 7.89 -17.82 8.16
N LYS A 112 7.65 -16.51 8.04
CA LYS A 112 7.28 -15.84 6.78
C LYS A 112 8.22 -16.19 5.62
N LYS A 113 9.53 -16.11 5.85
CA LYS A 113 10.56 -16.44 4.85
C LYS A 113 10.43 -17.89 4.34
N TYR A 114 10.05 -18.82 5.21
CA TYR A 114 9.87 -20.22 4.83
C TYR A 114 8.56 -20.41 4.04
N ILE A 115 7.47 -19.73 4.42
CA ILE A 115 6.21 -19.71 3.65
C ILE A 115 6.44 -19.10 2.25
N GLU A 116 7.25 -18.04 2.15
CA GLU A 116 7.62 -17.43 0.86
C GLU A 116 8.43 -18.40 -0.02
N GLN A 117 9.32 -19.21 0.57
CA GLN A 117 10.04 -20.27 -0.14
C GLN A 117 9.10 -21.38 -0.63
N LEU A 118 8.19 -21.86 0.23
CA LEU A 118 7.15 -22.82 -0.17
C LEU A 118 6.31 -22.26 -1.33
N ASN A 119 5.85 -21.01 -1.23
CA ASN A 119 5.06 -20.39 -2.28
C ASN A 119 5.84 -20.26 -3.61
N LYS A 120 7.13 -19.92 -3.54
CA LYS A 120 8.01 -19.82 -4.72
C LYS A 120 8.17 -21.18 -5.42
N GLU A 121 8.28 -22.26 -4.65
CA GLU A 121 8.52 -23.61 -5.17
C GLU A 121 7.24 -24.37 -5.53
N ALA A 122 6.09 -23.93 -5.01
CA ALA A 122 4.81 -24.62 -5.18
C ALA A 122 4.43 -24.86 -6.65
N ARG A 123 4.68 -23.87 -7.53
CA ARG A 123 4.37 -24.01 -8.95
C ARG A 123 5.16 -25.14 -9.60
N GLN A 124 6.46 -25.24 -9.34
CA GLN A 124 7.28 -26.36 -9.83
C GLN A 124 6.83 -27.68 -9.19
N ALA A 125 6.56 -27.70 -7.89
CA ALA A 125 6.11 -28.91 -7.21
C ALA A 125 4.79 -29.46 -7.78
N ILE A 126 3.86 -28.58 -8.16
CA ILE A 126 2.62 -28.97 -8.85
C ILE A 126 2.95 -29.65 -10.18
N LEU A 127 3.83 -29.07 -11.01
CA LEU A 127 4.30 -29.67 -12.26
C LEU A 127 4.98 -31.02 -12.05
N ASP A 128 5.71 -31.18 -10.94
CA ASP A 128 6.37 -32.43 -10.56
C ASP A 128 5.38 -33.50 -10.03
N GLY A 129 4.07 -33.23 -10.08
CA GLY A 129 3.03 -34.15 -9.63
C GLY A 129 2.83 -34.20 -8.12
N LYS A 130 3.29 -33.18 -7.38
CA LYS A 130 3.02 -33.08 -5.95
C LYS A 130 1.63 -32.50 -5.73
N VAL A 131 0.89 -33.07 -4.77
CA VAL A 131 -0.51 -32.73 -4.50
C VAL A 131 -0.75 -32.29 -3.06
N SER A 132 0.25 -32.43 -2.19
CA SER A 132 0.19 -31.99 -0.81
C SER A 132 1.51 -31.42 -0.33
N VAL A 133 1.46 -30.73 0.81
CA VAL A 133 2.62 -30.24 1.56
C VAL A 133 2.61 -30.83 2.97
N GLN A 134 3.72 -31.43 3.37
CA GLN A 134 3.95 -32.02 4.68
C GLN A 134 4.32 -30.93 5.68
N ASP A 135 3.69 -30.96 6.87
CA ASP A 135 4.12 -30.08 7.96
C ASP A 135 5.47 -30.58 8.49
N SER A 136 6.51 -29.77 8.35
CA SER A 136 7.86 -30.11 8.83
C SER A 136 7.92 -30.39 10.33
N ARG A 137 6.95 -29.90 11.09
CA ARG A 137 6.84 -30.06 12.55
C ARG A 137 5.96 -31.25 12.93
N SER A 138 5.32 -31.90 11.97
CA SER A 138 4.42 -33.02 12.18
C SER A 138 4.46 -33.93 10.95
N PRO A 139 5.45 -34.83 10.86
CA PRO A 139 5.75 -35.56 9.62
C PRO A 139 4.61 -36.46 9.13
N ASN A 140 3.68 -36.81 10.01
CA ASN A 140 2.50 -37.60 9.67
C ASN A 140 1.35 -36.77 9.07
N ILE A 141 1.50 -35.44 8.98
CA ILE A 141 0.45 -34.54 8.49
C ILE A 141 0.80 -34.02 7.11
N ARG A 142 -0.15 -34.14 6.18
CA ARG A 142 -0.10 -33.58 4.82
C ARG A 142 -1.33 -32.75 4.55
N PHE A 143 -1.11 -31.48 4.24
CA PHE A 143 -2.14 -30.54 3.85
C PHE A 143 -2.28 -30.44 2.34
N SER A 144 -3.47 -30.05 1.89
CA SER A 144 -3.65 -29.55 0.53
C SER A 144 -2.76 -28.32 0.28
N LEU A 145 -2.37 -28.11 -0.97
CA LEU A 145 -1.43 -27.04 -1.34
C LEU A 145 -1.92 -25.62 -0.99
N TRP A 146 -3.24 -25.40 -0.94
CA TRP A 146 -3.83 -24.12 -0.53
C TRP A 146 -3.44 -23.67 0.89
N ILE A 147 -2.95 -24.57 1.74
CA ILE A 147 -2.48 -24.22 3.09
C ILE A 147 -1.35 -23.16 3.05
N ILE A 148 -0.54 -23.14 1.98
CA ILE A 148 0.56 -22.19 1.81
C ILE A 148 -0.01 -20.77 1.76
N ALA A 149 -1.10 -20.56 1.00
CA ALA A 149 -1.79 -19.29 0.94
C ALA A 149 -2.47 -18.95 2.27
N ALA A 150 -3.08 -19.94 2.95
CA ALA A 150 -3.69 -19.73 4.27
C ALA A 150 -2.66 -19.31 5.34
N TRP A 151 -1.49 -19.96 5.40
CA TRP A 151 -0.40 -19.55 6.30
C TRP A 151 0.11 -18.16 6.00
N ARG A 152 0.29 -17.81 4.72
CA ARG A 152 0.68 -16.46 4.32
C ARG A 152 -0.32 -15.43 4.80
N TRP A 153 -1.60 -15.67 4.56
CA TRP A 153 -2.69 -14.80 5.01
C TRP A 153 -2.68 -14.62 6.53
N LEU A 154 -2.60 -15.72 7.30
CA LEU A 154 -2.53 -15.65 8.77
C LEU A 154 -1.29 -14.91 9.27
N VAL A 155 -0.13 -15.04 8.61
CA VAL A 155 1.06 -14.25 8.96
C VAL A 155 0.82 -12.76 8.73
N GLU A 156 0.25 -12.39 7.58
CA GLU A 156 -0.10 -11.00 7.26
C GLU A 156 -1.10 -10.44 8.28
N MET A 157 -2.10 -11.22 8.69
CA MET A 157 -3.06 -10.82 9.73
C MET A 157 -2.42 -10.66 11.11
N THR A 158 -1.50 -11.54 11.51
CA THR A 158 -0.79 -11.41 12.79
C THR A 158 0.11 -10.17 12.78
N GLU A 159 0.79 -9.87 11.67
CA GLU A 159 1.53 -8.61 11.50
C GLU A 159 0.60 -7.38 11.56
N ALA A 160 -0.60 -7.47 10.97
CA ALA A 160 -1.60 -6.40 11.05
C ALA A 160 -2.10 -6.19 12.49
N GLN A 161 -2.38 -7.26 13.24
CA GLN A 161 -2.72 -7.16 14.66
C GLN A 161 -1.60 -6.52 15.47
N GLU A 162 -0.35 -6.88 15.25
CA GLU A 162 0.80 -6.27 15.95
C GLU A 162 0.86 -4.76 15.69
N HIS A 163 0.62 -4.31 14.45
CA HIS A 163 0.57 -2.88 14.12
C HIS A 163 -0.60 -2.17 14.80
N TRP A 164 -1.80 -2.74 14.75
CA TRP A 164 -2.98 -2.14 15.37
C TRP A 164 -2.92 -2.14 16.90
N LYS A 165 -2.35 -3.16 17.55
CA LYS A 165 -2.12 -3.17 19.01
C LYS A 165 -1.20 -2.03 19.41
N ALA A 166 -0.06 -1.88 18.73
CA ALA A 166 0.88 -0.80 19.00
C ALA A 166 0.24 0.59 18.77
N ALA A 167 -0.61 0.72 17.76
CA ALA A 167 -1.37 1.94 17.48
C ALA A 167 -2.41 2.24 18.57
N GLU A 168 -3.21 1.26 18.97
CA GLU A 168 -4.23 1.39 20.03
C GLU A 168 -3.58 1.75 21.38
N GLU A 169 -2.49 1.08 21.75
CA GLU A 169 -1.69 1.41 22.94
C GLU A 169 -1.14 2.85 22.89
N TRP A 170 -0.62 3.26 21.73
CA TRP A 170 -0.11 4.61 21.53
C TRP A 170 -1.22 5.66 21.69
N VAL A 171 -2.39 5.46 21.07
CA VAL A 171 -3.56 6.35 21.21
C VAL A 171 -4.03 6.42 22.65
N ASN A 172 -4.20 5.27 23.32
CA ASN A 172 -4.66 5.20 24.70
C ASN A 172 -3.73 5.94 25.67
N LYS A 173 -2.41 5.89 25.44
CA LYS A 173 -1.43 6.65 26.23
C LYS A 173 -1.57 8.17 26.06
N LYS A 174 -2.06 8.65 24.92
CA LYS A 174 -2.22 10.08 24.62
C LYS A 174 -3.61 10.63 24.98
N ARG A 175 -4.58 9.74 25.11
CA ARG A 175 -5.99 10.03 25.39
C ARG A 175 -6.22 11.01 26.55
N PRO A 176 -5.56 10.89 27.72
CA PRO A 176 -5.80 11.81 28.84
C PRO A 176 -5.41 13.27 28.56
N ALA A 177 -4.57 13.52 27.56
CA ALA A 177 -3.97 14.83 27.31
C ALA A 177 -4.48 15.52 26.03
N LEU A 178 -5.07 14.77 25.09
CA LEU A 178 -5.36 15.27 23.74
C LEU A 178 -6.75 14.83 23.27
N PRO A 179 -7.71 15.75 23.03
CA PRO A 179 -9.03 15.42 22.47
C PRO A 179 -8.96 14.69 21.12
N ALA A 180 -7.93 14.97 20.30
CA ALA A 180 -7.72 14.27 19.03
C ALA A 180 -7.45 12.75 19.22
N ALA A 181 -6.93 12.34 20.38
CA ALA A 181 -6.74 10.92 20.71
C ALA A 181 -8.05 10.25 21.13
N ASP A 182 -8.98 10.97 21.77
CA ASP A 182 -10.35 10.47 22.01
C ASP A 182 -11.07 10.20 20.68
N ALA A 183 -10.99 11.13 19.73
CA ALA A 183 -11.57 10.96 18.40
C ALA A 183 -10.95 9.76 17.66
N ALA A 184 -9.62 9.61 17.70
CA ALA A 184 -8.92 8.49 17.08
C ALA A 184 -9.37 7.15 17.70
N ALA A 185 -9.50 7.08 19.02
CA ALA A 185 -10.02 5.90 19.71
C ALA A 185 -11.46 5.57 19.30
N GLY A 186 -12.30 6.60 19.07
CA GLY A 186 -13.64 6.44 18.50
C GLY A 186 -13.61 5.73 17.14
N TYR A 187 -12.76 6.20 16.22
CA TYR A 187 -12.62 5.56 14.90
C TYR A 187 -12.08 4.14 14.97
N LEU A 188 -11.19 3.78 15.90
CA LEU A 188 -10.74 2.39 16.04
C LEU A 188 -11.89 1.40 16.34
N SER A 189 -12.99 1.89 16.91
CA SER A 189 -14.18 1.07 17.20
C SER A 189 -15.13 0.88 16.02
N THR A 190 -15.02 1.69 14.96
CA THR A 190 -15.90 1.66 13.78
C THR A 190 -15.16 1.29 12.49
N LEU A 191 -13.89 1.67 12.37
CA LEU A 191 -13.07 1.49 11.18
C LEU A 191 -12.65 0.03 10.98
N GLY A 192 -12.90 -0.51 9.79
CA GLY A 192 -12.41 -1.84 9.39
C GLY A 192 -10.88 -1.92 9.42
N TRP A 193 -10.32 -3.04 9.88
CA TRP A 193 -8.88 -3.16 10.13
C TRP A 193 -7.99 -3.13 8.87
N ASP A 194 -8.55 -3.44 7.70
CA ASP A 194 -7.81 -3.40 6.42
C ASP A 194 -8.73 -3.17 5.20
N ILE A 195 -9.61 -2.18 5.30
CA ILE A 195 -10.53 -1.81 4.23
C ILE A 195 -9.89 -0.82 3.24
N PRO A 196 -10.33 -0.79 1.97
CA PRO A 196 -9.88 0.20 1.02
C PRO A 196 -10.24 1.64 1.45
N LEU A 197 -9.29 2.53 1.23
CA LEU A 197 -9.37 3.97 1.37
C LEU A 197 -9.29 4.63 -0.02
N ALA A 198 -9.37 5.96 -0.05
CA ALA A 198 -9.07 6.74 -1.25
C ALA A 198 -7.66 6.42 -1.78
N ALA A 199 -7.43 6.70 -3.07
CA ALA A 199 -6.16 6.46 -3.76
C ALA A 199 -5.69 4.97 -3.77
N GLY A 200 -6.59 4.02 -3.51
CA GLY A 200 -6.30 2.57 -3.57
C GLY A 200 -5.50 2.04 -2.38
N GLU A 201 -5.39 2.82 -1.30
CA GLU A 201 -4.67 2.42 -0.09
C GLU A 201 -5.59 1.70 0.90
N GLN A 202 -5.01 1.16 1.96
CA GLN A 202 -5.75 0.41 2.99
C GLN A 202 -5.65 1.07 4.36
N THR A 203 -6.65 0.86 5.22
CA THR A 203 -6.64 1.40 6.60
C THR A 203 -5.45 0.94 7.43
N LEU A 204 -4.92 -0.27 7.19
CA LEU A 204 -3.74 -0.78 7.88
C LEU A 204 -2.50 0.12 7.68
N ALA A 205 -2.35 0.75 6.50
CA ALA A 205 -1.25 1.68 6.24
C ALA A 205 -1.29 2.88 7.21
N PHE A 206 -2.49 3.27 7.64
CA PHE A 206 -2.75 4.39 8.55
C PHE A 206 -2.62 4.05 10.04
N ALA A 207 -2.51 2.78 10.41
CA ALA A 207 -2.07 2.41 11.77
C ALA A 207 -0.71 3.05 12.10
N ARG A 208 0.14 3.31 11.08
CA ARG A 208 1.41 4.02 11.25
C ARG A 208 1.23 5.49 11.62
N ALA A 209 0.14 6.13 11.20
CA ALA A 209 -0.10 7.53 11.50
C ALA A 209 -0.28 7.78 12.99
N ILE A 210 -0.88 6.81 13.70
CA ILE A 210 -1.07 6.82 15.15
C ILE A 210 -0.06 5.92 15.86
N SER A 211 1.19 5.96 15.42
CA SER A 211 2.33 5.26 16.05
C SER A 211 3.54 6.18 16.09
N ASP A 212 4.73 5.68 16.46
CA ASP A 212 6.02 6.38 16.32
C ASP A 212 6.80 5.98 15.04
N ARG A 213 6.14 5.41 14.02
CA ARG A 213 6.77 4.92 12.78
C ARG A 213 6.74 5.92 11.63
N MET A 214 7.61 5.75 10.64
CA MET A 214 7.64 6.61 9.45
C MET A 214 6.44 6.38 8.54
N ALA A 215 5.97 7.46 7.91
CA ALA A 215 5.01 7.44 6.82
C ALA A 215 5.43 6.48 5.70
N VAL A 216 4.45 5.80 5.11
CA VAL A 216 4.62 4.99 3.90
C VAL A 216 4.05 5.71 2.69
N ASP A 217 4.52 5.35 1.50
CA ASP A 217 4.11 5.93 0.22
C ASP A 217 2.60 6.13 0.09
N GLY A 218 1.83 5.08 0.40
CA GLY A 218 0.38 5.12 0.31
C GLY A 218 -0.27 6.19 1.18
N MET A 219 0.23 6.31 2.40
CA MET A 219 -0.22 7.34 3.33
C MET A 219 0.07 8.74 2.76
N MET A 220 1.21 8.92 2.09
CA MET A 220 1.55 10.18 1.39
C MET A 220 0.58 10.49 0.26
N ASP A 221 0.20 9.49 -0.55
CA ASP A 221 -0.76 9.66 -1.65
C ASP A 221 -2.14 10.08 -1.16
N VAL A 222 -2.62 9.46 -0.08
CA VAL A 222 -3.90 9.85 0.55
C VAL A 222 -3.80 11.26 1.12
N MET A 223 -2.76 11.60 1.89
CA MET A 223 -2.59 12.95 2.45
C MET A 223 -2.50 14.02 1.35
N MET A 224 -1.77 13.76 0.26
CA MET A 224 -1.71 14.65 -0.91
C MET A 224 -3.06 14.81 -1.60
N SER A 225 -3.86 13.73 -1.68
CA SER A 225 -5.22 13.79 -2.24
C SER A 225 -6.14 14.68 -1.40
N MET A 226 -6.02 14.61 -0.08
CA MET A 226 -6.79 15.45 0.83
C MET A 226 -6.39 16.92 0.73
N LEU A 227 -5.08 17.22 0.62
CA LEU A 227 -4.63 18.58 0.33
C LEU A 227 -5.16 19.07 -1.03
N GLN A 228 -5.21 18.21 -2.05
CA GLN A 228 -5.77 18.57 -3.35
C GLN A 228 -7.26 18.90 -3.25
N LYS A 229 -8.05 18.15 -2.47
CA LYS A 229 -9.46 18.49 -2.19
C LYS A 229 -9.58 19.89 -1.58
N ARG A 230 -8.74 20.22 -0.59
CA ARG A 230 -8.70 21.55 0.05
C ARG A 230 -8.33 22.67 -0.92
N ILE A 231 -7.37 22.43 -1.81
CA ILE A 231 -6.97 23.38 -2.85
C ILE A 231 -8.08 23.58 -3.88
N THR A 232 -8.74 22.50 -4.32
CA THR A 232 -9.84 22.57 -5.29
C THR A 232 -11.06 23.30 -4.73
N ALA A 233 -11.30 23.25 -3.42
CA ALA A 233 -12.34 24.02 -2.76
C ALA A 233 -12.09 25.55 -2.78
N GLN A 234 -10.86 25.99 -3.08
CA GLN A 234 -10.48 27.40 -3.17
C GLN A 234 -10.18 27.79 -4.62
N ALA A 235 -11.14 28.41 -5.31
CA ALA A 235 -11.06 28.70 -6.75
C ALA A 235 -9.76 29.41 -7.19
N HIS A 236 -9.25 30.34 -6.38
CA HIS A 236 -8.02 31.08 -6.67
C HIS A 236 -6.74 30.21 -6.54
N LEU A 237 -6.77 29.14 -5.75
CA LEU A 237 -5.68 28.16 -5.66
C LEU A 237 -5.82 27.08 -6.73
N ALA A 238 -7.04 26.58 -6.93
CA ALA A 238 -7.37 25.52 -7.89
C ALA A 238 -6.95 25.85 -9.33
N SER A 239 -6.99 27.12 -9.71
CA SER A 239 -6.60 27.60 -11.04
C SER A 239 -5.09 27.63 -11.29
N ARG A 240 -4.27 27.49 -10.24
CA ARG A 240 -2.84 27.79 -10.30
C ARG A 240 -1.95 26.68 -9.72
N ILE A 241 -2.42 25.96 -8.71
CA ILE A 241 -1.69 24.89 -8.02
C ILE A 241 -2.21 23.52 -8.45
N VAL A 242 -1.29 22.64 -8.81
CA VAL A 242 -1.54 21.22 -9.04
C VAL A 242 -0.69 20.41 -8.06
N LEU A 243 -1.35 19.55 -7.27
CA LEU A 243 -0.65 18.54 -6.48
C LEU A 243 -0.62 17.23 -7.26
N VAL A 244 0.51 16.51 -7.20
CA VAL A 244 0.63 15.17 -7.78
C VAL A 244 1.11 14.15 -6.76
N GLN A 245 0.60 12.93 -6.91
CA GLN A 245 0.91 11.77 -6.08
C GLN A 245 2.22 11.08 -6.52
N ARG A 246 2.64 10.03 -5.80
CA ARG A 246 3.82 9.19 -6.06
C ARG A 246 3.93 8.73 -7.51
N GLY A 247 2.81 8.48 -8.19
CA GLY A 247 2.79 8.06 -9.59
C GLY A 247 3.60 8.99 -10.51
N PHE A 248 3.64 10.29 -10.19
CA PHE A 248 4.52 11.24 -10.85
C PHE A 248 6.00 10.85 -10.72
N MET A 249 6.47 10.65 -9.49
CA MET A 249 7.88 10.32 -9.25
C MET A 249 8.26 8.96 -9.79
N ILE A 250 7.38 7.96 -9.73
CA ILE A 250 7.62 6.66 -10.37
C ILE A 250 7.91 6.84 -11.86
N GLU A 251 7.11 7.64 -12.56
CA GLU A 251 7.33 7.89 -13.99
C GLU A 251 8.62 8.68 -14.23
N ILE A 252 8.86 9.76 -13.47
CA ILE A 252 10.07 10.58 -13.60
C ILE A 252 11.34 9.74 -13.36
N LEU A 253 11.35 8.89 -12.34
CA LEU A 253 12.53 8.10 -11.98
C LEU A 253 12.90 7.02 -13.01
N LYS A 254 11.93 6.53 -13.80
CA LYS A 254 12.17 5.54 -14.88
C LYS A 254 13.04 6.06 -16.03
N ALA A 255 13.14 7.38 -16.23
CA ALA A 255 13.93 7.93 -17.32
C ALA A 255 15.44 7.73 -17.11
N LYS A 256 16.13 7.23 -18.15
CA LYS A 256 17.59 7.10 -18.23
C LYS A 256 18.25 8.37 -18.78
N GLY A 257 17.49 9.21 -19.47
CA GLY A 257 17.93 10.51 -19.97
C GLY A 257 16.78 11.43 -20.37
N ALA A 258 17.08 12.70 -20.64
CA ALA A 258 16.06 13.70 -21.00
C ALA A 258 15.29 13.37 -22.30
N GLN A 259 15.91 12.61 -23.21
CA GLN A 259 15.29 12.20 -24.47
C GLN A 259 14.17 11.17 -24.28
N ASP A 260 14.19 10.37 -23.21
CA ASP A 260 13.17 9.36 -22.94
C ASP A 260 11.78 9.96 -22.78
N TYR A 261 11.69 11.21 -22.32
CA TYR A 261 10.42 11.92 -22.20
C TYR A 261 9.82 12.30 -23.56
N LYS A 262 10.61 12.35 -24.63
CA LYS A 262 10.10 12.68 -25.98
C LYS A 262 9.59 11.45 -26.72
N THR A 263 10.12 10.27 -26.41
CA THR A 263 9.87 9.04 -27.16
C THR A 263 8.90 8.09 -26.44
N ALA A 264 8.90 8.07 -25.11
CA ALA A 264 8.03 7.19 -24.34
C ALA A 264 6.62 7.78 -24.19
N LYS A 265 5.61 7.00 -24.54
CA LYS A 265 4.21 7.33 -24.21
C LYS A 265 4.00 7.15 -22.70
N ARG A 266 3.79 8.25 -21.98
CA ARG A 266 3.50 8.26 -20.54
C ARG A 266 2.20 9.03 -20.30
N PRO A 267 1.02 8.38 -20.39
CA PRO A 267 -0.27 9.07 -20.39
C PRO A 267 -0.46 10.01 -19.18
N TYR A 268 -0.02 9.58 -18.00
CA TYR A 268 -0.07 10.38 -16.79
C TYR A 268 0.73 11.70 -16.91
N LEU A 269 1.99 11.63 -17.36
CA LEU A 269 2.82 12.82 -17.57
C LEU A 269 2.27 13.69 -18.70
N ALA A 270 1.79 13.09 -19.80
CA ALA A 270 1.20 13.82 -20.92
C ALA A 270 0.02 14.71 -20.51
N ALA A 271 -0.83 14.24 -19.59
CA ALA A 271 -1.93 15.03 -19.05
C ALA A 271 -1.44 16.26 -18.25
N LEU A 272 -0.39 16.10 -17.43
CA LEU A 272 0.23 17.19 -16.67
C LEU A 272 0.93 18.19 -17.60
N GLU A 273 1.64 17.69 -18.61
CA GLU A 273 2.31 18.49 -19.62
C GLU A 273 1.33 19.34 -20.42
N ALA A 274 0.18 18.77 -20.79
CA ALA A 274 -0.88 19.52 -21.46
C ALA A 274 -1.38 20.70 -20.61
N LYS A 275 -1.55 20.53 -19.30
CA LYS A 275 -1.91 21.62 -18.37
C LYS A 275 -0.82 22.69 -18.31
N GLY A 276 0.44 22.29 -18.15
CA GLY A 276 1.56 23.24 -18.09
C GLY A 276 1.77 24.00 -19.41
N LYS A 277 1.59 23.35 -20.56
CA LYS A 277 1.69 23.97 -21.90
C LYS A 277 0.55 24.96 -22.17
N LYS A 278 -0.65 24.68 -21.65
CA LYS A 278 -1.79 25.61 -21.70
C LYS A 278 -1.64 26.81 -20.75
N GLY A 279 -0.64 26.81 -19.87
CA GLY A 279 -0.44 27.87 -18.87
C GLY A 279 -1.46 27.84 -17.73
N THR A 280 -2.24 26.76 -17.57
CA THR A 280 -3.25 26.62 -16.51
C THR A 280 -2.66 26.07 -15.21
N MET A 281 -1.33 25.98 -15.12
CA MET A 281 -0.59 25.49 -13.96
C MET A 281 0.60 26.42 -13.75
N SER A 282 0.57 27.21 -12.67
CA SER A 282 1.72 28.04 -12.28
C SER A 282 2.65 27.29 -11.33
N GLU A 283 2.10 26.37 -10.54
CA GLU A 283 2.85 25.61 -9.55
C GLU A 283 2.48 24.13 -9.60
N LEU A 284 3.49 23.26 -9.57
CA LEU A 284 3.34 21.82 -9.41
C LEU A 284 4.04 21.41 -8.11
N TRP A 285 3.32 20.68 -7.26
CA TRP A 285 3.81 20.24 -5.96
C TRP A 285 3.73 18.73 -5.83
N PHE A 286 4.74 18.14 -5.21
CA PHE A 286 4.82 16.70 -4.99
C PHE A 286 5.70 16.37 -3.79
N THR A 287 5.56 15.16 -3.27
CA THR A 287 6.48 14.59 -2.28
C THR A 287 7.30 13.48 -2.90
N ALA A 288 8.53 13.30 -2.44
CA ALA A 288 9.38 12.19 -2.86
C ALA A 288 10.16 11.62 -1.68
N LEU A 289 10.40 10.31 -1.71
CA LEU A 289 11.29 9.62 -0.77
C LEU A 289 12.72 9.71 -1.31
N TRP A 290 13.60 10.33 -0.56
CA TRP A 290 15.04 10.25 -0.79
C TRP A 290 15.54 8.92 -0.23
N GLU A 291 15.58 7.89 -1.08
CA GLU A 291 15.79 6.49 -0.68
C GLU A 291 17.10 6.27 0.08
N GLU A 292 18.20 6.90 -0.34
CA GLU A 292 19.50 6.75 0.32
C GLU A 292 19.50 7.24 1.78
N GLN A 293 18.59 8.15 2.11
CA GLN A 293 18.44 8.74 3.45
C GLN A 293 17.17 8.26 4.16
N ALA A 294 16.35 7.44 3.52
CA ALA A 294 15.00 7.10 3.97
C ALA A 294 14.21 8.35 4.45
N HIS A 295 14.27 9.45 3.69
CA HIS A 295 13.75 10.75 4.12
C HIS A 295 12.76 11.35 3.12
N TRP A 296 11.57 11.70 3.59
CA TRP A 296 10.55 12.35 2.76
C TRP A 296 10.83 13.84 2.58
N LEU A 297 10.58 14.32 1.36
CA LEU A 297 10.82 15.70 0.94
C LEU A 297 9.58 16.26 0.24
N ALA A 298 9.33 17.56 0.39
CA ALA A 298 8.38 18.29 -0.42
C ALA A 298 9.10 19.04 -1.54
N PHE A 299 8.53 19.07 -2.74
CA PHE A 299 9.06 19.77 -3.90
C PHE A 299 8.03 20.73 -4.49
N LYS A 300 8.53 21.84 -5.05
CA LYS A 300 7.78 22.83 -5.82
C LYS A 300 8.47 23.08 -7.16
N CYS A 301 7.75 22.89 -8.26
CA CYS A 301 8.11 23.45 -9.56
C CYS A 301 7.30 24.73 -9.79
N ASP A 302 7.99 25.86 -9.90
CA ASP A 302 7.42 27.16 -10.21
C ASP A 302 7.59 27.47 -11.71
N PHE A 303 6.50 27.43 -12.46
CA PHE A 303 6.51 27.63 -13.92
C PHE A 303 6.62 29.10 -14.32
N LYS A 304 6.42 30.03 -13.38
CA LYS A 304 6.60 31.47 -13.61
C LYS A 304 8.07 31.85 -13.44
N ASP A 305 8.68 31.40 -12.34
CA ASP A 305 10.09 31.70 -12.02
C ASP A 305 11.09 30.75 -12.70
N LEU A 306 10.58 29.69 -13.33
CA LEU A 306 11.35 28.58 -13.91
C LEU A 306 12.29 27.95 -12.87
N THR A 307 11.74 27.65 -11.69
CA THR A 307 12.55 27.13 -10.58
C THR A 307 11.99 25.85 -9.99
N LEU A 308 12.90 24.97 -9.58
CA LEU A 308 12.61 23.82 -8.73
C LEU A 308 13.16 24.11 -7.34
N SER A 309 12.35 23.95 -6.31
CA SER A 309 12.79 24.03 -4.92
C SER A 309 12.29 22.83 -4.14
N TYR A 310 12.94 22.55 -3.01
CA TYR A 310 12.49 21.54 -2.08
C TYR A 310 12.53 22.04 -0.64
N GLY A 311 11.84 21.33 0.24
CA GLY A 311 11.86 21.49 1.69
C GLY A 311 12.29 20.17 2.31
N THR A 312 13.33 20.21 3.13
CA THR A 312 13.75 19.09 3.98
C THR A 312 13.64 19.48 5.43
N SER A 313 13.19 18.54 6.26
CA SER A 313 13.01 18.74 7.69
C SER A 313 14.24 18.40 8.51
N GLY A 314 15.22 17.68 7.93
CA GLY A 314 16.44 17.34 8.65
C GLY A 314 17.48 18.46 8.67
N ASP A 315 18.40 18.38 9.62
CA ASP A 315 19.49 19.34 9.77
C ASP A 315 20.46 19.22 8.57
N PRO A 316 20.72 20.30 7.81
CA PRO A 316 21.69 20.27 6.72
C PRO A 316 23.08 19.76 7.12
N LEU A 317 23.46 19.89 8.40
CA LEU A 317 24.73 19.38 8.92
C LEU A 317 24.73 17.85 9.09
N ASN A 318 23.56 17.26 9.36
CA ASN A 318 23.41 15.83 9.65
C ASN A 318 22.94 15.01 8.45
N MET A 319 22.52 15.66 7.36
CA MET A 319 22.17 15.01 6.10
C MET A 319 23.07 15.53 4.97
N PRO A 320 24.35 15.10 4.94
CA PRO A 320 25.28 15.54 3.93
C PRO A 320 24.82 15.05 2.56
N GLY A 321 24.39 15.99 1.71
CA GLY A 321 24.03 15.68 0.34
C GLY A 321 22.89 16.55 -0.19
N ARG A 322 22.49 16.23 -1.42
CA ARG A 322 21.30 16.77 -2.06
C ARG A 322 20.57 15.58 -2.68
N PRO A 323 19.24 15.61 -2.82
CA PRO A 323 18.48 14.61 -3.56
C PRO A 323 18.74 14.76 -5.07
N GLN A 324 20.00 14.54 -5.50
CA GLN A 324 20.50 14.88 -6.83
C GLN A 324 19.70 14.15 -7.91
N ASP A 325 19.41 12.86 -7.71
CA ASP A 325 18.67 12.05 -8.68
C ASP A 325 17.26 12.56 -8.91
N ILE A 326 16.53 12.87 -7.83
CA ILE A 326 15.18 13.45 -7.91
C ILE A 326 15.23 14.81 -8.61
N VAL A 327 16.14 15.69 -8.19
CA VAL A 327 16.31 17.03 -8.77
C VAL A 327 16.64 16.94 -10.26
N GLN A 328 17.65 16.14 -10.62
CA GLN A 328 18.16 16.05 -11.97
C GLN A 328 17.12 15.47 -12.94
N LYS A 329 16.42 14.41 -12.55
CA LYS A 329 15.38 13.78 -13.39
C LYS A 329 14.15 14.67 -13.53
N THR A 330 13.79 15.41 -12.49
CA THR A 330 12.71 16.42 -12.57
C THR A 330 13.11 17.55 -13.52
N LEU A 331 14.34 18.07 -13.44
CA LEU A 331 14.84 19.09 -14.36
C LEU A 331 14.91 18.58 -15.81
N TRP A 332 15.32 17.33 -16.04
CA TRP A 332 15.29 16.72 -17.37
C TRP A 332 13.89 16.70 -17.96
N TRP A 333 12.89 16.28 -17.19
CA TRP A 333 11.50 16.29 -17.62
C TRP A 333 11.02 17.70 -17.94
N LEU A 334 11.24 18.65 -17.02
CA LEU A 334 10.83 20.04 -17.18
C LEU A 334 11.44 20.68 -18.44
N GLN A 335 12.74 20.47 -18.66
CA GLN A 335 13.45 21.00 -19.83
C GLN A 335 12.95 20.35 -21.12
N SER A 336 12.82 19.02 -21.12
CA SER A 336 12.43 18.25 -22.31
C SER A 336 11.01 18.57 -22.77
N GLN A 337 10.07 18.73 -21.82
CA GLN A 337 8.64 18.84 -22.14
C GLN A 337 8.13 20.27 -22.29
N PHE A 338 8.76 21.24 -21.63
CA PHE A 338 8.31 22.63 -21.67
C PHE A 338 9.24 23.55 -22.47
N ASN A 339 10.36 23.02 -22.99
CA ASN A 339 11.38 23.79 -23.71
C ASN A 339 11.82 25.04 -22.94
N LYS A 340 12.00 24.89 -21.63
CA LYS A 340 12.32 25.96 -20.67
C LYS A 340 13.46 25.51 -19.77
N SER A 341 14.39 26.42 -19.47
CA SER A 341 15.53 26.13 -18.59
C SER A 341 15.16 26.38 -17.13
N PHE A 342 14.73 25.33 -16.44
CA PHE A 342 14.48 25.40 -15.00
C PHE A 342 15.79 25.34 -14.21
N ARG A 343 15.87 26.07 -13.09
CA ARG A 343 17.01 26.01 -12.15
C ARG A 343 16.59 25.52 -10.77
N CYS A 344 17.43 24.70 -10.13
CA CYS A 344 17.17 24.27 -8.76
C CYS A 344 17.62 25.37 -7.77
N LYS A 345 16.69 25.91 -6.98
CA LYS A 345 16.95 26.87 -5.89
C LYS A 345 17.38 26.18 -4.59
N GLY A 346 17.29 24.85 -4.49
CA GLY A 346 17.70 24.09 -3.32
C GLY A 346 16.63 24.01 -2.22
N ASN A 347 17.09 23.81 -0.98
CA ASN A 347 16.25 23.74 0.23
C ASN A 347 15.80 25.14 0.67
N ILE A 348 14.76 25.67 0.03
CA ILE A 348 14.27 27.04 0.31
C ILE A 348 12.81 27.08 0.73
N LEU A 349 12.10 25.94 0.69
CA LEU A 349 10.71 25.91 1.14
C LEU A 349 10.66 26.01 2.66
N THR A 350 9.79 26.87 3.18
CA THR A 350 9.55 26.97 4.62
C THR A 350 9.01 25.64 5.13
N CYS A 351 9.72 25.03 6.07
CA CYS A 351 9.54 23.65 6.51
C CYS A 351 9.77 23.55 8.03
N GLY A 352 9.05 22.64 8.71
CA GLY A 352 9.28 22.35 10.12
C GLY A 352 10.64 21.68 10.37
N LYS A 353 11.25 21.93 11.53
CA LYS A 353 12.50 21.27 11.91
C LYS A 353 12.22 19.92 12.57
N GLN A 354 12.68 18.84 11.96
CA GLN A 354 12.58 17.50 12.51
C GLN A 354 13.61 17.26 13.61
N THR A 355 13.18 16.58 14.67
CA THR A 355 14.04 16.21 15.81
C THR A 355 13.99 14.71 16.11
N ASP A 356 13.36 13.91 15.25
CA ASP A 356 13.28 12.45 15.37
C ASP A 356 13.54 11.77 14.02
N GLY A 357 13.53 10.43 13.97
CA GLY A 357 13.74 9.67 12.73
C GLY A 357 12.49 9.34 11.92
N THR A 358 11.29 9.78 12.33
CA THR A 358 10.03 9.21 11.80
C THR A 358 8.99 10.23 11.35
N SER A 359 9.19 11.51 11.61
CA SER A 359 8.22 12.58 11.28
C SER A 359 8.38 13.18 9.88
N CYS A 360 9.45 12.86 9.13
CA CYS A 360 9.76 13.49 7.83
C CYS A 360 8.58 13.49 6.85
N GLY A 361 7.79 12.41 6.77
CA GLY A 361 6.62 12.34 5.88
C GLY A 361 5.52 13.34 6.26
N PHE A 362 5.20 13.45 7.55
CA PHE A 362 4.22 14.41 8.06
C PHE A 362 4.70 15.84 7.85
N ILE A 363 5.99 16.10 8.07
CA ILE A 363 6.58 17.42 7.86
C ILE A 363 6.60 17.78 6.36
N ALA A 364 6.88 16.82 5.47
CA ALA A 364 6.81 17.06 4.02
C ALA A 364 5.38 17.43 3.59
N ILE A 365 4.35 16.72 4.08
CA ILE A 365 2.95 17.07 3.82
C ILE A 365 2.60 18.44 4.40
N ASN A 366 2.98 18.73 5.65
CA ASN A 366 2.77 20.04 6.25
C ASN A 366 3.53 21.14 5.47
N THR A 367 4.72 20.86 4.92
CA THR A 367 5.45 21.80 4.08
C THR A 367 4.64 22.17 2.83
N VAL A 368 4.02 21.19 2.17
CA VAL A 368 3.10 21.47 1.07
C VAL A 368 1.92 22.31 1.56
N ALA A 369 1.27 21.90 2.66
CA ALA A 369 0.09 22.57 3.21
C ALA A 369 0.38 24.02 3.64
N HIS A 370 1.47 24.28 4.36
CA HIS A 370 1.91 25.60 4.79
C HIS A 370 2.14 26.53 3.60
N ASN A 371 2.91 26.08 2.61
CA ASN A 371 3.28 26.93 1.48
C ASN A 371 2.15 27.14 0.46
N THR A 372 1.12 26.28 0.45
CA THR A 372 0.00 26.36 -0.52
C THR A 372 -1.29 26.88 0.08
N LEU A 373 -1.61 26.49 1.32
CA LEU A 373 -2.87 26.76 2.03
C LEU A 373 -2.70 27.73 3.20
N GLY A 374 -1.45 28.03 3.60
CA GLY A 374 -1.17 28.91 4.74
C GLY A 374 -1.35 28.25 6.11
N ASP A 375 -1.37 26.91 6.17
CA ASP A 375 -1.42 26.16 7.43
C ASP A 375 -0.21 26.50 8.32
N ASP A 376 -0.34 26.35 9.64
CA ASP A 376 0.78 26.57 10.56
C ASP A 376 1.95 25.61 10.27
N ILE A 377 3.18 26.11 10.45
CA ILE A 377 4.38 25.29 10.29
C ILE A 377 4.41 24.20 11.37
N TRP A 378 4.71 22.97 10.96
CA TRP A 378 4.86 21.85 11.86
C TRP A 378 5.94 22.11 12.93
N THR A 379 5.64 21.73 14.16
CA THR A 379 6.56 21.85 15.30
C THR A 379 6.71 20.52 16.02
N THR A 380 7.87 20.31 16.66
CA THR A 380 8.13 19.10 17.46
C THR A 380 7.10 18.89 18.56
N SER A 381 6.65 19.97 19.22
CA SER A 381 5.60 19.91 20.25
C SER A 381 4.24 19.51 19.67
N GLY A 382 3.94 19.91 18.42
CA GLY A 382 2.73 19.57 17.70
C GLY A 382 2.70 18.16 17.10
N LYS A 383 3.82 17.42 17.09
CA LYS A 383 3.96 16.11 16.41
C LYS A 383 2.81 15.15 16.67
N VAL A 384 2.50 14.91 17.95
CA VAL A 384 1.50 13.92 18.35
C VAL A 384 0.12 14.36 17.87
N HIS A 385 -0.18 15.65 17.98
CA HIS A 385 -1.45 16.22 17.55
C HIS A 385 -1.63 16.14 16.03
N ASP A 386 -0.62 16.52 15.26
CA ASP A 386 -0.63 16.46 13.79
C ASP A 386 -0.90 15.03 13.28
N ARG A 387 -0.25 14.04 13.88
CA ARG A 387 -0.45 12.62 13.60
C ARG A 387 -1.88 12.14 13.83
N LEU A 388 -2.43 12.47 15.00
CA LEU A 388 -3.81 12.15 15.34
C LEU A 388 -4.78 12.85 14.39
N ASN A 389 -4.53 14.11 14.05
CA ASN A 389 -5.37 14.88 13.14
C ASN A 389 -5.38 14.26 11.74
N TRP A 390 -4.24 13.87 11.19
CA TRP A 390 -4.20 13.20 9.89
C TRP A 390 -4.97 11.89 9.89
N PHE A 391 -4.84 11.07 10.93
CA PHE A 391 -5.63 9.85 11.06
C PHE A 391 -7.13 10.14 11.13
N ASN A 392 -7.54 11.08 11.98
CA ASN A 392 -8.94 11.45 12.15
C ASN A 392 -9.56 12.03 10.87
N LEU A 393 -8.81 12.87 10.15
CA LEU A 393 -9.24 13.46 8.88
C LEU A 393 -9.48 12.37 7.84
N VAL A 394 -8.59 11.37 7.74
CA VAL A 394 -8.71 10.27 6.78
C VAL A 394 -9.91 9.38 7.11
N CYS A 395 -10.14 9.10 8.39
CA CYS A 395 -11.30 8.33 8.83
C CYS A 395 -12.62 9.07 8.53
N ALA A 396 -12.68 10.38 8.81
CA ALA A 396 -13.83 11.21 8.50
C ALA A 396 -14.14 11.24 6.98
N ASP A 397 -13.11 11.42 6.13
CA ASP A 397 -13.28 11.40 4.68
C ASP A 397 -13.82 10.04 4.19
N HIS A 398 -13.35 8.95 4.78
CA HIS A 398 -13.84 7.60 4.46
C HIS A 398 -15.33 7.43 4.81
N GLU A 399 -15.75 7.82 6.02
CA GLU A 399 -17.16 7.73 6.44
C GLU A 399 -18.11 8.53 5.54
N MET A 400 -17.68 9.73 5.10
CA MET A 400 -18.43 10.54 4.15
C MET A 400 -18.58 9.83 2.79
N ASN A 401 -17.49 9.29 2.24
CA ASN A 401 -17.52 8.62 0.93
C ASN A 401 -18.37 7.32 0.94
N VAL A 402 -18.41 6.59 2.06
CA VAL A 402 -19.23 5.38 2.22
C VAL A 402 -20.72 5.71 2.32
N SER A 403 -21.05 6.85 2.94
CA SER A 403 -22.45 7.31 3.03
C SER A 403 -22.97 7.69 1.64
N ASP A 404 -22.17 8.42 0.85
CA ASP A 404 -22.52 8.85 -0.51
C ASP A 404 -22.70 7.68 -1.49
N SER A 405 -21.94 6.59 -1.35
CA SER A 405 -22.06 5.42 -2.21
C SER A 405 -23.32 4.59 -1.92
N ASN A 406 -23.72 4.50 -0.64
CA ASN A 406 -24.92 3.79 -0.24
C ASN A 406 -26.20 4.50 -0.71
N GLU A 407 -26.25 5.85 -0.66
CA GLU A 407 -27.42 6.60 -1.15
C GLU A 407 -27.64 6.42 -2.66
N LYS A 408 -26.56 6.35 -3.44
CA LYS A 408 -26.62 6.16 -4.90
C LYS A 408 -27.09 4.77 -5.33
N HIS A 409 -27.21 3.81 -4.41
CA HIS A 409 -27.69 2.46 -4.70
C HIS A 409 -29.13 2.21 -4.24
N ILE A 410 -29.80 3.18 -3.61
CA ILE A 410 -31.17 3.01 -3.08
C ILE A 410 -32.27 3.49 -4.05
N HIS A 411 -31.96 4.08 -5.21
CA HIS A 411 -32.95 4.40 -6.27
C HIS A 411 -32.32 4.24 -7.68
N PRO A 412 -32.92 3.46 -8.62
CA PRO A 412 -34.23 3.77 -9.20
C PRO A 412 -35.09 2.52 -9.53
N LEU A 413 -36.00 2.13 -8.63
CA LEU A 413 -37.06 1.16 -8.93
C LEU A 413 -38.38 1.62 -8.31
N MET A 414 -38.84 2.82 -8.64
CA MET A 414 -40.22 3.27 -8.38
C MET A 414 -40.44 4.63 -9.06
N CYS A 415 -40.88 4.61 -10.32
CA CYS A 415 -41.59 5.71 -11.01
C CYS A 415 -41.88 5.28 -12.47
N CYS A 416 -42.64 4.20 -12.68
CA CYS A 416 -43.29 3.87 -13.96
C CYS A 416 -44.48 2.95 -13.68
N ALA A 417 -45.59 3.50 -13.20
CA ALA A 417 -46.92 2.91 -13.34
C ALA A 417 -47.96 3.98 -13.00
N GLU A 418 -48.31 4.79 -14.00
CA GLU A 418 -49.64 5.41 -14.16
C GLU A 418 -49.71 5.92 -15.61
N GLY A 419 -50.45 5.17 -16.43
CA GLY A 419 -50.65 5.36 -17.86
C GLY A 419 -51.53 4.25 -18.41
#